data_AF-K3X0P9-F1
#
_entry.id   AF-K3X0P9-F1
#
_cell.length_a   1.000
_cell.length_b   1.000
_cell.length_c   1.000
_cell.angle_alpha   90.00
_cell.angle_beta   90.00
_cell.angle_gamma   90.00
#
_symmetry.space_group_name_H-M   'P 1'
#
loop_
_entity.id
_entity.type
_entity.pdbx_description
1 polymer ?
#
loop_
_entity_poly.entity_id
_entity_poly.type
_entity_poly.pdbx_seq_one_letter_code
_entity_poly.pdbx_strand_id
1 'polypeptide(L)'
;MAASSSGSNSGGGDDSSTITTPSPFRVSPAVVKSMYSSDDTCTWHQNQTQCGLPRSCYDCLNCMITPAGYCASMDKYDWTLDYRRDASEVGDAANYFPSTNTTYCEHDDSTCAQCRATLFKTSFAGSESPSQFCVGNDGCVCVGFCESSVWKPVVVDMLCDEFTLGTFEVTLTGPMRTIALIVVMMISIPVVLIVGNSLRGTH
;
A
#
# COMPACT_ATOMS: atom_id res chain seq x y z
N MET A 1 27.29 18.57 67.94
CA MET A 1 26.04 18.75 67.15
C MET A 1 25.76 17.40 66.51
N ALA A 2 24.96 16.57 67.16
CA ALA A 2 23.51 16.38 66.93
C ALA A 2 23.23 15.28 65.88
N ALA A 3 22.38 14.34 66.28
CA ALA A 3 22.01 13.10 65.61
C ALA A 3 21.07 13.28 64.42
N SER A 4 20.94 12.25 63.56
CA SER A 4 19.68 11.52 63.28
C SER A 4 19.80 10.57 62.09
N SER A 5 19.25 9.37 62.28
CA SER A 5 18.99 8.29 61.32
C SER A 5 17.75 8.55 60.46
N SER A 6 17.71 8.00 59.23
CA SER A 6 16.53 7.51 58.45
C SER A 6 17.08 7.06 57.08
N GLY A 7 16.92 5.83 56.58
CA GLY A 7 15.69 5.08 56.40
C GLY A 7 15.25 5.25 54.94
N SER A 8 15.67 4.37 54.04
CA SER A 8 15.19 4.35 52.65
C SER A 8 14.63 2.96 52.35
N ASN A 9 13.30 2.91 52.32
CA ASN A 9 12.49 1.75 52.04
C ASN A 9 12.46 1.50 50.52
N SER A 10 12.39 0.22 50.17
CA SER A 10 12.26 -0.31 48.81
C SER A 10 10.95 0.12 48.13
N GLY A 11 11.02 0.37 46.82
CA GLY A 11 9.86 0.40 45.94
C GLY A 11 10.25 -0.29 44.64
N GLY A 12 9.89 -1.58 44.52
CA GLY A 12 9.93 -2.29 43.25
C GLY A 12 8.88 -1.73 42.31
N GLY A 13 9.26 -1.53 41.06
CA GLY A 13 8.37 -1.23 39.95
C GLY A 13 8.85 -2.06 38.78
N ASP A 14 8.00 -2.96 38.33
CA ASP A 14 8.28 -4.00 37.35
C ASP A 14 8.78 -3.40 36.01
N ASP A 15 9.91 -3.93 35.51
CA ASP A 15 10.41 -3.70 34.16
C ASP A 15 9.48 -4.42 33.17
N SER A 16 8.27 -3.90 32.99
CA SER A 16 7.41 -4.27 31.89
C SER A 16 7.91 -3.53 30.67
N SER A 17 8.77 -4.23 29.91
CA SER A 17 9.19 -3.87 28.56
C SER A 17 7.94 -3.59 27.72
N THR A 18 7.52 -2.33 27.72
CA THR A 18 6.45 -1.87 26.85
C THR A 18 7.09 -1.77 25.48
N ILE A 19 6.93 -2.85 24.70
CA ILE A 19 7.12 -2.86 23.26
C ILE A 19 6.30 -1.68 22.74
N THR A 20 6.99 -0.55 22.53
CA THR A 20 6.39 0.63 21.95
C THR A 20 6.21 0.25 20.49
N THR A 21 5.02 -0.24 20.17
CA THR A 21 4.60 -0.49 18.80
C THR A 21 4.80 0.83 18.06
N PRO A 22 5.59 0.88 16.97
CA PRO A 22 5.75 2.12 16.22
C PRO A 22 4.36 2.58 15.78
N SER A 23 4.04 3.83 16.11
CA SER A 23 2.79 4.45 15.66
C SER A 23 2.73 4.36 14.13
N PRO A 24 1.62 3.88 13.53
CA PRO A 24 1.47 3.94 12.09
C PRO A 24 1.47 5.41 11.67
N PHE A 25 2.28 5.72 10.66
CA PHE A 25 2.39 7.06 10.09
C PHE A 25 1.00 7.60 9.75
N ARG A 26 0.60 8.72 10.38
CA ARG A 26 -0.60 9.47 9.98
C ARG A 26 -0.25 10.44 8.86
N VAL A 27 -0.13 9.98 7.61
CA VAL A 27 -0.44 10.82 6.44
C VAL A 27 -0.86 9.95 5.26
N SER A 28 -2.18 9.81 5.07
CA SER A 28 -2.84 9.80 3.75
C SER A 28 -4.35 9.90 3.98
N PRO A 29 -5.12 10.57 3.10
CA PRO A 29 -6.55 10.28 3.02
C PRO A 29 -6.72 8.77 2.78
N ALA A 30 -7.88 8.21 3.17
CA ALA A 30 -8.20 6.81 2.90
C ALA A 30 -7.82 6.49 1.44
N VAL A 31 -6.88 5.56 1.27
CA VAL A 31 -6.38 5.17 -0.04
C VAL A 31 -7.56 4.66 -0.84
N VAL A 32 -7.87 5.35 -1.95
CA VAL A 32 -8.96 4.93 -2.82
C VAL A 32 -8.46 3.74 -3.61
N LYS A 33 -8.99 2.58 -3.28
CA LYS A 33 -8.71 1.36 -4.03
C LYS A 33 -9.45 1.41 -5.37
N SER A 34 -8.76 1.06 -6.44
CA SER A 34 -9.31 1.04 -7.79
C SER A 34 -8.81 -0.21 -8.49
N MET A 35 -9.71 -0.97 -9.11
CA MET A 35 -9.30 -2.17 -9.84
C MET A 35 -9.05 -1.90 -11.32
N TYR A 36 -9.60 -0.82 -11.88
CA TYR A 36 -9.61 -0.61 -13.32
C TYR A 36 -8.83 0.64 -13.71
N SER A 37 -8.08 0.52 -14.81
CA SER A 37 -7.35 1.64 -15.42
C SER A 37 -8.27 2.76 -15.92
N SER A 38 -9.57 2.49 -16.14
CA SER A 38 -10.59 3.51 -16.43
C SER A 38 -10.88 4.42 -15.24
N ASP A 39 -10.73 3.89 -14.03
CA ASP A 39 -11.06 4.58 -12.79
C ASP A 39 -9.83 5.34 -12.27
N ASP A 40 -8.64 4.81 -12.52
CA ASP A 40 -7.36 5.43 -12.17
C ASP A 40 -6.28 5.17 -13.23
N THR A 41 -6.14 6.12 -14.15
CA THR A 41 -5.16 6.06 -15.24
C THR A 41 -3.72 6.31 -14.78
N CYS A 42 -3.55 6.85 -13.56
CA CYS A 42 -2.25 7.14 -12.95
C CYS A 42 -1.69 5.91 -12.27
N THR A 43 -2.49 5.23 -11.45
CA THR A 43 -2.06 4.01 -10.76
C THR A 43 -1.79 2.87 -11.75
N TRP A 44 -2.65 2.67 -12.74
CA TRP A 44 -2.64 1.48 -13.59
C TRP A 44 -2.21 1.77 -15.03
N HIS A 45 -1.54 0.82 -15.68
CA HIS A 45 -1.37 0.85 -17.13
C HIS A 45 -2.72 0.67 -17.84
N GLN A 46 -2.93 1.42 -18.93
CA GLN A 46 -4.16 1.35 -19.72
C GLN A 46 -4.34 -0.03 -20.37
N ASN A 47 -5.60 -0.37 -20.66
CA ASN A 47 -5.98 -1.60 -21.38
C ASN A 47 -5.67 -2.91 -20.63
N GLN A 48 -5.56 -2.85 -19.31
CA GLN A 48 -5.46 -4.01 -18.43
C GLN A 48 -6.80 -4.27 -17.74
N THR A 49 -7.12 -5.54 -17.52
CA THR A 49 -8.23 -5.97 -16.66
C THR A 49 -7.88 -5.78 -15.18
N GLN A 50 -8.91 -5.69 -14.34
CA GLN A 50 -8.94 -5.80 -12.88
C GLN A 50 -7.57 -6.03 -12.19
N CYS A 51 -7.08 -5.04 -11.44
CA CYS A 51 -5.79 -5.04 -10.73
C CYS A 51 -4.63 -5.46 -11.62
N GLY A 52 -4.53 -4.77 -12.76
CA GLY A 52 -3.50 -5.00 -13.76
C GLY A 52 -2.09 -4.64 -13.28
N LEU A 53 -1.19 -4.39 -14.22
CA LEU A 53 0.16 -3.93 -13.91
C LEU A 53 0.11 -2.49 -13.35
N PRO A 54 0.46 -2.24 -12.07
CA PRO A 54 0.59 -0.87 -11.58
C PRO A 54 1.75 -0.21 -12.31
N ARG A 55 1.63 1.09 -12.57
CA ARG A 55 2.70 1.88 -13.17
C ARG A 55 3.89 1.93 -12.24
N SER A 56 5.08 1.74 -12.79
CA SER A 56 6.30 2.01 -12.05
C SER A 56 6.40 3.50 -11.72
N CYS A 57 7.19 3.84 -10.70
CA CYS A 57 7.45 5.23 -10.37
C CYS A 57 8.18 5.99 -11.50
N TYR A 58 8.92 5.27 -12.34
CA TYR A 58 9.52 5.80 -13.56
C TYR A 58 8.45 6.16 -14.60
N ASP A 59 7.42 5.32 -14.74
CA ASP A 59 6.32 5.47 -15.72
C ASP A 59 5.20 6.42 -15.27
N CYS A 60 5.40 7.16 -14.18
CA CYS A 60 4.43 8.03 -13.52
C CYS A 60 4.17 9.36 -14.28
N LEU A 61 3.95 9.27 -15.59
CA LEU A 61 3.84 10.40 -16.51
C LEU A 61 2.54 11.20 -16.30
N ASN A 62 2.65 12.52 -16.14
CA ASN A 62 1.54 13.46 -15.85
C ASN A 62 0.77 13.18 -14.55
N CYS A 63 1.36 12.39 -13.65
CA CYS A 63 0.81 12.02 -12.35
C CYS A 63 1.79 12.45 -11.25
N MET A 64 1.62 11.94 -10.03
CA MET A 64 2.60 12.09 -8.96
C MET A 64 2.84 10.76 -8.26
N ILE A 65 4.04 10.61 -7.68
CA ILE A 65 4.30 9.54 -6.72
C ILE A 65 3.87 10.04 -5.34
N THR A 66 3.01 9.27 -4.68
CA THR A 66 2.55 9.55 -3.32
C THR A 66 3.64 9.26 -2.30
N PRO A 67 3.52 9.77 -1.05
CA PRO A 67 4.38 9.35 0.04
C PRO A 67 4.45 7.85 0.20
N ALA A 68 3.37 7.13 -0.12
CA ALA A 68 3.23 5.68 -0.09
C ALA A 68 3.88 4.94 -1.28
N GLY A 69 4.46 5.67 -2.23
CA GLY A 69 5.28 5.11 -3.31
C GLY A 69 4.50 4.46 -4.45
N TYR A 70 3.28 4.93 -4.71
CA TYR A 70 2.50 4.59 -5.89
C TYR A 70 2.08 5.84 -6.65
N CYS A 71 1.76 5.67 -7.94
CA CYS A 71 1.29 6.75 -8.79
C CYS A 71 -0.15 7.15 -8.47
N ALA A 72 -0.44 8.44 -8.41
CA ALA A 72 -1.78 8.97 -8.20
C ALA A 72 -2.04 10.24 -9.01
N SER A 73 -3.31 10.59 -9.19
CA SER A 73 -3.71 11.85 -9.83
C SER A 73 -3.17 13.06 -9.06
N MET A 74 -2.78 14.10 -9.80
CA MET A 74 -2.41 15.41 -9.24
C MET A 74 -3.54 16.06 -8.42
N ASP A 75 -4.79 15.62 -8.56
CA ASP A 75 -5.91 16.12 -7.72
C ASP A 75 -5.74 15.80 -6.23
N LYS A 76 -4.88 14.82 -5.89
CA LYS A 76 -4.56 14.44 -4.51
C LYS A 76 -3.26 15.07 -3.99
N TYR A 77 -2.61 15.89 -4.82
CA TYR A 77 -1.32 16.49 -4.49
C TYR A 77 -1.46 17.50 -3.37
N ASP A 78 -0.71 17.28 -2.30
CA ASP A 78 -0.53 18.25 -1.23
C ASP A 78 0.82 18.96 -1.42
N TRP A 79 0.76 20.23 -1.83
CA TRP A 79 1.96 21.02 -2.06
C TRP A 79 2.79 21.26 -0.80
N THR A 80 2.20 21.15 0.40
CA THR A 80 2.92 21.34 1.66
C THR A 80 3.91 20.21 1.93
N LEU A 81 3.65 19.05 1.33
CA LEU A 81 4.47 17.85 1.40
C LEU A 81 5.26 17.63 0.10
N ASP A 82 5.48 18.69 -0.69
CA ASP A 82 6.35 18.61 -1.86
C ASP A 82 7.81 18.36 -1.44
N TYR A 83 8.43 17.36 -2.07
CA TYR A 83 9.82 16.99 -1.78
C TYR A 83 10.85 18.12 -2.00
N ARG A 84 10.48 19.25 -2.62
CA ARG A 84 11.35 20.40 -2.86
C ARG A 84 11.32 21.43 -1.75
N ARG A 85 10.39 21.33 -0.77
CA ARG A 85 10.16 22.39 0.22
C ARG A 85 10.87 22.16 1.55
N ASP A 86 10.52 21.08 2.23
CA ASP A 86 10.97 20.77 3.59
C ASP A 86 11.24 19.27 3.72
N ALA A 87 11.87 18.70 2.69
CA ALA A 87 11.97 17.27 2.55
C ALA A 87 13.18 16.73 3.31
N SER A 88 12.90 15.87 4.29
CA SER A 88 13.94 14.99 4.82
C SER A 88 14.24 13.89 3.80
N GLU A 89 15.41 13.95 3.17
CA GLU A 89 16.00 12.85 2.40
C GLU A 89 16.24 11.60 3.27
N VAL A 90 16.36 11.83 4.59
CA VAL A 90 16.54 10.80 5.62
C VAL A 90 15.18 10.51 6.26
N GLY A 91 14.66 9.31 5.97
CA GLY A 91 13.29 8.85 6.20
C GLY A 91 12.62 9.33 7.49
N ASP A 92 11.45 9.95 7.29
CA ASP A 92 10.32 10.17 8.22
C ASP A 92 9.40 11.30 7.67
N ALA A 93 9.85 12.13 6.73
CA ALA A 93 8.96 13.13 6.11
C ALA A 93 8.09 12.48 5.04
N ALA A 94 6.77 12.65 5.04
CA ALA A 94 5.93 12.23 3.92
C ALA A 94 6.13 13.19 2.73
N ASN A 95 6.57 12.68 1.58
CA ASN A 95 6.87 13.52 0.41
C ASN A 95 6.06 13.09 -0.82
N TYR A 96 5.47 14.05 -1.53
CA TYR A 96 4.93 13.88 -2.87
C TYR A 96 5.98 14.25 -3.91
N PHE A 97 6.01 13.49 -5.01
CA PHE A 97 6.90 13.71 -6.14
C PHE A 97 6.06 13.93 -7.40
N PRO A 98 5.66 15.17 -7.70
CA PRO A 98 4.86 15.48 -8.88
C PRO A 98 5.71 15.35 -10.14
N SER A 99 5.20 14.73 -11.21
CA SER A 99 5.88 14.68 -12.52
C SER A 99 5.99 16.05 -13.21
N THR A 100 5.34 17.08 -12.66
CA THR A 100 5.44 18.46 -13.18
C THR A 100 6.81 19.05 -12.79
N ASN A 101 7.66 19.24 -13.80
CA ASN A 101 9.02 19.78 -13.68
C ASN A 101 9.98 18.91 -12.85
N THR A 102 9.66 17.64 -12.65
CA THR A 102 10.54 16.66 -12.00
C THR A 102 10.48 15.37 -12.81
N THR A 103 11.65 14.82 -13.11
CA THR A 103 11.79 13.53 -13.78
C THR A 103 12.25 12.48 -12.79
N TYR A 104 11.91 11.21 -13.06
CA TYR A 104 12.51 10.10 -12.33
C TYR A 104 13.92 9.82 -12.88
N CYS A 105 14.87 9.46 -12.02
CA CYS A 105 16.24 9.19 -12.46
C CYS A 105 16.33 7.88 -13.25
N GLU A 106 17.27 7.84 -14.20
CA GLU A 106 17.66 6.59 -14.83
C GLU A 106 18.28 5.62 -13.81
N HIS A 107 18.17 4.33 -14.11
CA HIS A 107 18.67 3.30 -13.22
C HIS A 107 20.20 3.38 -13.01
N ASP A 108 20.96 3.98 -13.91
CA ASP A 108 22.41 4.11 -13.83
C ASP A 108 22.89 5.47 -13.27
N ASP A 109 21.98 6.35 -12.81
CA ASP A 109 22.37 7.58 -12.11
C ASP A 109 23.23 7.25 -10.89
N SER A 110 24.42 7.86 -10.85
CA SER A 110 25.45 7.51 -9.86
C SER A 110 25.04 7.86 -8.43
N THR A 111 24.27 8.94 -8.25
CA THR A 111 23.78 9.38 -6.94
C THR A 111 22.69 8.44 -6.44
N CYS A 112 21.75 8.08 -7.31
CA CYS A 112 20.71 7.10 -7.00
C CYS A 112 21.26 5.69 -6.77
N ALA A 113 22.31 5.28 -7.49
CA ALA A 113 23.03 4.05 -7.21
C ALA A 113 23.64 4.04 -5.81
N GLN A 114 24.24 5.15 -5.37
CA GLN A 114 24.76 5.28 -4.02
C GLN A 114 23.62 5.23 -2.97
N CYS A 115 22.52 5.94 -3.20
CA CYS A 115 21.38 5.95 -2.28
C CYS A 115 20.72 4.59 -2.11
N ARG A 116 20.63 3.78 -3.18
CA ARG A 116 20.18 2.38 -3.09
C ARG A 116 21.08 1.53 -2.21
N ALA A 117 22.40 1.77 -2.26
CA ALA A 117 23.37 1.02 -1.46
C ALA A 117 23.39 1.45 0.03
N THR A 118 23.01 2.69 0.34
CA THR A 118 23.17 3.27 1.69
C THR A 118 21.85 3.60 2.37
N LEU A 119 21.03 4.45 1.75
CA LEU A 119 19.87 5.09 2.35
C LEU A 119 18.60 4.24 2.29
N PHE A 120 18.33 3.58 1.15
CA PHE A 120 17.05 2.93 0.92
C PHE A 120 16.85 1.60 1.65
N LYS A 121 17.81 1.15 2.46
CA LYS A 121 17.80 -0.16 3.13
C LYS A 121 16.51 -0.44 3.90
N THR A 122 15.92 0.58 4.50
CA THR A 122 14.65 0.50 5.23
C THR A 122 13.44 0.47 4.31
N SER A 123 13.41 1.30 3.26
CA SER A 123 12.32 1.27 2.26
C SER A 123 12.29 -0.03 1.44
N PHE A 124 13.45 -0.68 1.25
CA PHE A 124 13.55 -1.99 0.60
C PHE A 124 12.82 -3.10 1.35
N ALA A 125 12.69 -3.00 2.68
CA ALA A 125 12.00 -3.98 3.49
C ALA A 125 10.46 -3.89 3.40
N GLY A 126 9.94 -2.89 2.67
CA GLY A 126 8.50 -2.62 2.59
C GLY A 126 7.90 -2.09 3.90
N SER A 127 8.73 -1.76 4.89
CA SER A 127 8.30 -1.25 6.19
C SER A 127 8.27 0.28 6.20
N GLU A 128 7.07 0.84 6.24
CA GLU A 128 6.69 2.08 6.96
C GLU A 128 7.39 3.42 6.62
N SER A 129 8.31 3.49 5.66
CA SER A 129 8.84 4.80 5.20
C SER A 129 9.11 4.84 3.71
N PRO A 130 8.05 4.98 2.89
CA PRO A 130 8.16 5.10 1.45
C PRO A 130 8.75 6.43 0.97
N SER A 131 9.12 7.32 1.89
CA SER A 131 9.57 8.67 1.59
C SER A 131 11.06 8.91 1.58
N GLN A 132 11.91 7.90 1.82
CA GLN A 132 13.34 8.06 1.55
C GLN A 132 13.53 8.31 0.05
N PHE A 133 14.24 9.36 -0.31
CA PHE A 133 14.51 9.70 -1.71
C PHE A 133 15.88 10.33 -1.83
N CYS A 134 16.37 10.41 -3.06
CA CYS A 134 17.54 11.19 -3.42
C CYS A 134 17.28 11.99 -4.68
N VAL A 135 17.97 13.13 -4.77
CA VAL A 135 18.04 13.93 -5.99
C VAL A 135 19.30 13.52 -6.75
N GLY A 136 19.11 13.06 -7.99
CA GLY A 136 20.18 12.62 -8.87
C GLY A 136 20.98 13.78 -9.48
N ASN A 137 21.94 13.45 -10.33
CA ASN A 137 22.91 14.40 -10.87
C ASN A 137 22.28 15.54 -11.70
N ASP A 138 21.18 15.24 -12.41
CA ASP A 138 20.46 16.20 -13.27
C ASP A 138 19.21 16.80 -12.59
N GLY A 139 19.08 16.64 -11.27
CA GLY A 139 17.89 17.09 -10.54
C GLY A 139 16.67 16.17 -10.67
N CYS A 140 16.84 14.99 -11.28
CA CYS A 140 15.87 13.91 -11.27
C CYS A 140 15.71 13.34 -9.84
N VAL A 141 14.67 12.54 -9.60
CA VAL A 141 14.43 11.92 -8.29
C VAL A 141 14.41 10.39 -8.38
N CYS A 142 14.97 9.74 -7.36
CA CYS A 142 14.77 8.31 -7.10
C CYS A 142 14.23 8.12 -5.69
N VAL A 143 13.26 7.23 -5.56
CA VAL A 143 12.49 7.03 -4.32
C VAL A 143 12.73 5.61 -3.82
N GLY A 144 13.13 5.45 -2.57
CA GLY A 144 13.62 4.19 -2.04
C GLY A 144 12.61 3.06 -2.07
N PHE A 145 11.33 3.34 -1.81
CA PHE A 145 10.30 2.31 -1.92
C PHE A 145 10.01 1.93 -3.36
N CYS A 146 10.09 2.87 -4.30
CA CYS A 146 9.96 2.59 -5.74
C CYS A 146 11.09 1.72 -6.30
N GLU A 147 12.31 1.86 -5.75
CA GLU A 147 13.46 1.04 -6.11
C GLU A 147 13.42 -0.35 -5.46
N SER A 148 12.43 -0.63 -4.61
CA SER A 148 12.30 -1.90 -3.90
C SER A 148 11.83 -3.04 -4.80
N SER A 149 12.43 -4.22 -4.64
CA SER A 149 11.97 -5.44 -5.33
C SER A 149 10.59 -5.92 -4.85
N VAL A 150 10.17 -5.52 -3.64
CA VAL A 150 8.85 -5.87 -3.09
C VAL A 150 7.78 -4.81 -3.36
N TRP A 151 8.14 -3.68 -4.00
CA TRP A 151 7.23 -2.58 -4.31
C TRP A 151 5.94 -3.04 -4.99
N LYS A 152 6.08 -3.77 -6.11
CA LYS A 152 4.96 -4.15 -6.96
C LYS A 152 3.90 -4.97 -6.21
N PRO A 153 4.22 -6.09 -5.54
CA PRO A 153 3.22 -6.84 -4.80
C PRO A 153 2.58 -6.03 -3.66
N VAL A 154 3.32 -5.14 -3.00
CA VAL A 154 2.76 -4.29 -1.93
C VAL A 154 1.77 -3.26 -2.50
N VAL A 155 2.09 -2.60 -3.62
CA VAL A 155 1.19 -1.64 -4.27
C VAL A 155 -0.08 -2.32 -4.75
N VAL A 156 0.03 -3.54 -5.32
CA VAL A 156 -1.15 -4.32 -5.71
C VAL A 156 -2.01 -4.66 -4.49
N ASP A 157 -1.44 -5.19 -3.41
CA ASP A 157 -2.18 -5.54 -2.19
C ASP A 157 -2.88 -4.31 -1.55
N MET A 158 -2.20 -3.15 -1.57
CA MET A 158 -2.72 -1.92 -1.00
C MET A 158 -3.88 -1.32 -1.82
N LEU A 159 -3.75 -1.28 -3.15
CA LEU A 159 -4.63 -0.51 -4.05
C LEU A 159 -5.67 -1.35 -4.75
N CYS A 160 -5.45 -2.65 -4.85
CA CYS A 160 -6.43 -3.57 -5.39
C CYS A 160 -7.47 -3.88 -4.32
N ASP A 161 -8.73 -3.47 -4.55
CA ASP A 161 -9.84 -4.02 -3.79
C ASP A 161 -10.36 -5.23 -4.53
N GLU A 162 -9.79 -6.42 -4.28
CA GLU A 162 -10.46 -7.65 -4.68
C GLU A 162 -11.85 -7.63 -4.05
N PHE A 163 -12.89 -7.38 -4.87
CA PHE A 163 -14.21 -7.89 -4.56
C PHE A 163 -14.10 -9.41 -4.64
N THR A 164 -13.53 -9.98 -3.59
CA THR A 164 -13.83 -11.34 -3.23
C THR A 164 -15.34 -11.32 -3.02
N LEU A 165 -16.07 -11.87 -3.99
CA LEU A 165 -17.28 -12.60 -3.66
C LEU A 165 -16.82 -13.54 -2.58
N GLY A 166 -16.96 -13.10 -1.31
CA GLY A 166 -16.46 -13.86 -0.20
C GLY A 166 -16.98 -15.26 -0.44
N THR A 167 -16.06 -16.23 -0.54
CA THR A 167 -16.40 -17.54 -0.05
C THR A 167 -16.80 -17.26 1.38
N PHE A 168 -18.08 -16.96 1.57
CA PHE A 168 -18.70 -16.94 2.86
C PHE A 168 -18.60 -18.40 3.25
N GLU A 169 -17.48 -18.76 3.85
CA GLU A 169 -17.31 -19.99 4.60
C GLU A 169 -18.27 -19.84 5.78
N VAL A 170 -19.57 -20.05 5.50
CA VAL A 170 -20.59 -20.13 6.52
C VAL A 170 -20.21 -21.41 7.23
N THR A 171 -19.38 -21.30 8.26
CA THR A 171 -19.12 -22.42 9.16
C THR A 171 -20.38 -22.58 9.99
N LEU A 172 -21.42 -23.14 9.37
CA LEU A 172 -22.69 -23.46 10.00
C LEU A 172 -22.43 -24.69 10.84
N THR A 173 -22.07 -24.48 12.10
CA THR A 173 -22.15 -25.53 13.10
C THR A 173 -23.60 -25.62 13.58
N GLY A 174 -24.26 -26.75 13.28
CA GLY A 174 -25.63 -27.03 13.70
C GLY A 174 -26.69 -27.05 12.59
N PRO A 175 -28.00 -27.06 12.93
CA PRO A 175 -29.11 -27.36 12.02
C PRO A 175 -29.29 -26.35 10.88
N MET A 176 -28.69 -25.16 11.01
CA MET A 176 -28.69 -24.12 9.99
C MET A 176 -27.88 -24.51 8.74
N ARG A 177 -26.91 -25.44 8.86
CA ARG A 177 -26.15 -25.99 7.72
C ARG A 177 -27.04 -26.77 6.77
N THR A 178 -27.94 -27.58 7.32
CA THR A 178 -28.88 -28.40 6.56
C THR A 178 -29.87 -27.53 5.82
N ILE A 179 -30.38 -26.48 6.46
CA ILE A 179 -31.33 -25.54 5.84
C ILE A 179 -30.66 -24.78 4.69
N ALA A 180 -29.44 -24.28 4.87
CA ALA A 180 -28.71 -23.57 3.83
C ALA A 180 -28.45 -24.45 2.59
N LEU A 181 -28.05 -25.71 2.76
CA LEU A 181 -27.85 -26.64 1.66
C LEU A 181 -29.16 -26.97 0.91
N ILE A 182 -30.27 -27.13 1.64
CA ILE A 182 -31.58 -27.37 1.03
C ILE A 182 -32.01 -26.16 0.18
N VAL A 183 -31.85 -24.93 0.69
CA VAL A 183 -32.21 -23.72 -0.06
C VAL A 183 -31.35 -23.58 -1.33
N VAL A 184 -30.05 -23.83 -1.24
CA VAL A 184 -29.15 -23.76 -2.40
C VAL A 184 -29.50 -24.82 -3.45
N MET A 185 -29.83 -26.04 -3.05
CA MET A 185 -30.27 -27.11 -3.96
C MET A 185 -31.63 -26.79 -4.61
N MET A 186 -32.56 -26.20 -3.86
CA MET A 186 -33.87 -25.82 -4.38
C MET A 186 -33.79 -24.69 -5.40
N ILE A 187 -32.74 -23.87 -5.39
CA ILE A 187 -32.52 -22.81 -6.37
C ILE A 187 -31.68 -23.32 -7.56
N SER A 188 -30.65 -24.13 -7.32
CA SER A 188 -29.74 -24.59 -8.38
C SER A 188 -30.35 -25.62 -9.31
N ILE A 189 -31.15 -26.58 -8.78
CA ILE A 189 -31.79 -27.63 -9.57
C ILE A 189 -32.76 -27.08 -10.64
N PRO A 190 -33.71 -26.16 -10.32
CA PRO A 190 -34.59 -25.61 -11.34
C PRO A 190 -33.83 -24.74 -12.35
N VAL A 191 -32.79 -24.00 -11.94
CA VAL A 191 -31.96 -23.22 -12.87
C VAL A 191 -31.24 -24.13 -13.86
N VAL A 192 -30.66 -25.24 -13.40
CA VAL A 192 -29.99 -26.22 -14.28
C VAL A 192 -30.98 -26.92 -15.22
N LEU A 193 -32.19 -27.23 -14.76
CA LEU A 193 -33.23 -27.83 -15.61
C LEU A 193 -33.74 -26.83 -16.68
N ILE A 194 -33.93 -25.56 -16.31
CA ILE A 194 -34.36 -24.51 -17.24
C ILE A 194 -33.29 -24.24 -18.30
N VAL A 195 -32.04 -24.09 -17.89
CA VAL A 195 -30.90 -23.87 -18.81
C VAL A 195 -30.64 -25.12 -19.66
N GLY A 196 -30.69 -26.31 -19.06
CA GLY A 196 -30.51 -27.58 -19.76
C GLY A 196 -31.60 -27.88 -20.80
N ASN A 197 -32.87 -27.56 -20.51
CA ASN A 197 -33.94 -27.66 -21.50
C ASN A 197 -33.82 -26.59 -22.59
N SER A 198 -33.37 -25.38 -22.26
CA SER A 198 -33.14 -24.32 -23.25
C SER A 198 -32.04 -24.69 -24.25
N LEU A 199 -31.01 -25.41 -23.79
CA LEU A 199 -29.94 -25.94 -24.65
C LEU A 199 -30.36 -27.17 -25.48
N ARG A 200 -31.34 -27.96 -25.02
CA ARG A 200 -31.87 -29.10 -25.79
C ARG A 200 -32.94 -28.72 -26.82
N GLY A 201 -33.57 -27.56 -26.67
CA GLY A 201 -34.60 -27.07 -27.61
C GLY A 201 -34.04 -26.36 -28.86
N THR A 202 -32.72 -26.29 -29.03
CA THR A 202 -32.05 -25.61 -30.15
C THR A 202 -31.39 -26.57 -31.15
N HIS A 203 -31.76 -27.87 -31.14
CA HIS A 203 -31.30 -28.87 -32.10
C HIS A 203 -32.45 -29.54 -32.86
#